data_AF-A0A9P7L3X5-F1
#
_entry.id   AF-A0A9P7L3X5-F1
#
_cell.length_a   1.000
_cell.length_b   1.000
_cell.length_c   1.000
_cell.angle_alpha   90.00
_cell.angle_beta   90.00
_cell.angle_gamma   90.00
#
_symmetry.space_group_name_H-M   'P 1'
#
loop_
_entity.id
_entity.type
_entity.pdbx_description
1 polymer ?
#
loop_
_entity_poly.entity_id
_entity_poly.type
_entity_poly.pdbx_seq_one_letter_code
_entity_poly.pdbx_strand_id
1 'polypeptide(L)'
;MAGLPVERTEWTCMTFSLINVDLAKATEKLKTCNASASALGKEGRTKILQQVHSRVRTRLEKCNPITPHQRLTVHCANYLLRKLDFITNQQWLLSQEREVNDSLLREETLVAALDVLEVRTAGDDPFLAQFSWAKKVHPQYHVTLYVLWYLCTKPQGPHVERAWRALDCIFEEEMAFDFIGCTGAKPVLLKALRTKAETLRKSLSAPTARAGSTDLEHIDDPFKFIEGFDFDDEVLEDGVSWSSWTSLLQGLQADHPLFQ
;
A
#
# COMPACT_ATOMS: atom_id res chain seq x y z
N MET A 1 34.57 17.86 26.30
CA MET A 1 33.59 17.51 25.24
C MET A 1 32.21 17.75 25.81
N ALA A 2 31.46 18.72 25.27
CA ALA A 2 30.06 18.90 25.64
C ALA A 2 29.26 17.70 25.10
N GLY A 3 28.47 17.04 25.96
CA GLY A 3 27.65 15.89 25.56
C GLY A 3 26.61 16.28 24.51
N LEU A 4 26.07 15.27 23.81
CA LEU A 4 24.96 15.47 22.88
C LEU A 4 23.76 16.06 23.63
N PRO A 5 22.99 16.98 23.00
CA PRO A 5 21.81 17.53 23.62
C PRO A 5 20.76 16.44 23.90
N VAL A 6 20.09 16.55 25.04
CA VAL A 6 19.03 15.61 25.44
C VAL A 6 17.86 15.69 24.46
N GLU A 7 17.32 14.53 24.06
CA GLU A 7 16.15 14.46 23.19
C GLU A 7 14.96 15.17 23.85
N ARG A 8 14.33 16.09 23.11
CA ARG A 8 13.13 16.77 23.60
C ARG A 8 11.94 15.83 23.56
N THR A 9 11.18 15.80 24.66
CA THR A 9 9.96 14.99 24.77
C THR A 9 8.75 15.66 24.13
N GLU A 10 8.73 17.00 24.06
CA GLU A 10 7.63 17.76 23.46
C GLU A 10 7.63 17.69 21.93
N TRP A 11 6.48 18.02 21.31
CA TRP A 11 6.42 18.14 19.86
C TRP A 11 7.37 19.24 19.36
N THR A 12 8.13 18.93 18.31
CA THR A 12 8.99 19.86 17.58
C THR A 12 8.83 19.64 16.08
N CYS A 13 9.40 20.52 15.26
CA CYS A 13 9.44 20.31 13.81
C CYS A 13 10.15 19.00 13.42
N MET A 14 11.02 18.44 14.28
CA MET A 14 11.71 17.18 14.04
C MET A 14 10.87 15.95 14.38
N THR A 15 9.72 16.09 15.07
CA THR A 15 8.94 14.95 15.57
C THR A 15 8.47 14.04 14.43
N PHE A 16 7.97 14.61 13.33
CA PHE A 16 7.55 13.81 12.18
C PHE A 16 8.73 13.10 11.49
N SER A 17 9.88 13.78 11.35
CA SER A 17 11.11 13.17 10.82
C SER A 17 11.59 12.00 11.69
N LEU A 18 11.55 12.14 13.01
CA LEU A 18 11.90 11.06 13.94
C LEU A 18 10.94 9.87 13.82
N ILE A 19 9.65 10.13 13.60
CA ILE A 19 8.67 9.07 13.32
C ILE A 19 9.03 8.33 12.03
N ASN A 20 9.35 9.04 10.94
CA ASN A 20 9.78 8.41 9.69
C ASN A 20 11.06 7.58 9.86
N VAL A 21 12.04 8.07 10.61
CA VAL A 21 13.24 7.31 10.95
C VAL A 21 12.91 6.04 11.75
N ASP A 22 11.95 6.11 12.67
CA ASP A 22 11.52 4.96 13.46
C ASP A 22 10.79 3.92 12.59
N LEU A 23 9.97 4.37 11.64
CA LEU A 23 9.30 3.53 10.65
C LEU A 23 10.30 2.86 9.70
N ALA A 24 11.23 3.62 9.11
CA ALA A 24 12.29 3.11 8.23
C ALA A 24 13.12 2.01 8.92
N LYS A 25 13.56 2.26 10.16
CA LYS A 25 14.27 1.27 10.98
C LYS A 25 13.43 0.02 11.25
N ALA A 26 12.12 0.17 11.42
CA ALA A 26 11.22 -0.97 11.62
C ALA A 26 11.08 -1.77 10.33
N THR A 27 10.87 -1.11 9.18
CA THR A 27 10.83 -1.76 7.86
C THR A 27 12.08 -2.59 7.62
N GLU A 28 13.27 -2.04 7.84
CA GLU A 28 14.52 -2.77 7.59
C GLU A 28 14.68 -4.01 8.49
N LYS A 29 14.29 -3.89 9.76
CA LYS A 29 14.24 -5.04 10.67
C LYS A 29 13.19 -6.07 10.26
N LEU A 30 12.07 -5.64 9.67
CA LEU A 30 11.03 -6.54 9.19
C LEU A 30 11.46 -7.28 7.93
N LYS A 31 12.16 -6.62 7.00
CA LYS A 31 12.74 -7.30 5.82
C LYS A 31 13.70 -8.42 6.22
N THR A 32 14.62 -8.13 7.14
CA THR A 32 15.57 -9.13 7.67
C THR A 32 14.88 -10.27 8.42
N CYS A 33 13.79 -9.99 9.15
CA CYS A 33 12.98 -11.05 9.77
C CYS A 33 12.19 -11.86 8.75
N ASN A 34 11.68 -11.23 7.68
CA ASN A 34 10.88 -11.89 6.65
C ASN A 34 11.68 -12.93 5.86
N ALA A 35 13.00 -12.73 5.71
CA ALA A 35 13.89 -13.73 5.11
C ALA A 35 14.07 -15.01 5.97
N SER A 36 13.61 -15.02 7.22
CA SER A 36 13.70 -16.16 8.14
C SER A 36 12.33 -16.83 8.29
N ALA A 37 12.09 -17.92 7.57
CA ALA A 37 10.82 -18.68 7.56
C ALA A 37 10.50 -19.46 8.86
N SER A 38 11.13 -19.11 9.99
CA SER A 38 10.98 -19.84 11.26
C SER A 38 9.87 -19.26 12.15
N ALA A 39 9.31 -20.06 13.08
CA ALA A 39 8.34 -19.59 14.08
C ALA A 39 8.88 -18.44 14.96
N LEU A 40 10.19 -18.42 15.18
CA LEU A 40 10.93 -17.32 15.81
C LEU A 40 10.85 -16.02 14.99
N GLY A 41 10.71 -16.11 13.66
CA GLY A 41 10.49 -14.99 12.75
C GLY A 41 9.15 -14.28 12.97
N LYS A 42 8.07 -15.03 13.25
CA LYS A 42 6.75 -14.44 13.54
C LYS A 42 6.74 -13.67 14.88
N GLU A 43 7.32 -14.24 15.93
CA GLU A 43 7.44 -13.55 17.23
C GLU A 43 8.34 -12.31 17.13
N GLY A 44 9.47 -12.43 16.43
CA GLY A 44 10.36 -11.30 16.14
C GLY A 44 9.65 -10.17 15.40
N ARG A 45 8.88 -10.50 14.36
CA ARG A 45 8.02 -9.57 13.62
C ARG A 45 7.02 -8.85 14.53
N THR A 46 6.26 -9.60 15.33
CA THR A 46 5.29 -9.00 16.27
C THR A 46 5.98 -8.05 17.25
N LYS A 47 7.15 -8.41 17.77
CA LYS A 47 7.92 -7.56 18.68
C LYS A 47 8.40 -6.27 18.02
N ILE A 48 8.87 -6.34 16.76
CA ILE A 48 9.29 -5.14 16.02
C ILE A 48 8.11 -4.19 15.80
N LEU A 49 6.96 -4.72 15.38
CA LEU A 49 5.73 -3.93 15.20
C LEU A 49 5.29 -3.27 16.51
N GLN A 50 5.22 -4.03 17.61
CA GLN A 50 4.87 -3.49 18.92
C GLN A 50 5.83 -2.37 19.36
N GLN A 51 7.13 -2.52 19.12
CA GLN A 51 8.13 -1.51 19.46
C GLN A 51 7.93 -0.21 18.67
N VAL A 52 7.74 -0.29 17.35
CA VAL A 52 7.53 0.93 16.54
C VAL A 52 6.19 1.60 16.89
N HIS A 53 5.12 0.83 17.10
CA HIS A 53 3.83 1.33 17.56
C HIS A 53 3.96 2.07 18.90
N SER A 54 4.64 1.47 19.88
CA SER A 54 4.83 2.11 21.19
C SER A 54 5.63 3.40 21.06
N ARG A 55 6.72 3.41 20.29
CA ARG A 55 7.56 4.60 20.12
C ARG A 55 6.81 5.74 19.45
N VAL A 56 6.12 5.45 18.35
CA VAL A 56 5.33 6.45 17.63
C VAL A 56 4.22 6.96 18.55
N ARG A 57 3.49 6.09 19.26
CA ARG A 57 2.45 6.50 20.21
C ARG A 57 2.99 7.45 21.28
N THR A 58 4.11 7.14 21.91
CA THR A 58 4.75 8.01 22.91
C THR A 58 5.08 9.39 22.34
N ARG A 59 5.50 9.48 21.08
CA ARG A 59 5.72 10.77 20.40
C ARG A 59 4.41 11.53 20.15
N LEU A 60 3.35 10.81 19.78
CA LEU A 60 2.04 11.40 19.48
C LEU A 60 1.26 11.86 20.72
N GLU A 61 1.48 11.25 21.88
CA GLU A 61 0.88 11.67 23.17
C GLU A 61 1.22 13.12 23.56
N LYS A 62 2.27 13.66 22.94
CA LYS A 62 2.77 15.02 23.18
C LYS A 62 2.28 16.03 22.14
N CYS A 63 1.45 15.59 21.20
CA CYS A 63 0.80 16.46 20.23
C CYS A 63 -0.47 17.11 20.81
N ASN A 64 -0.59 18.43 20.65
CA ASN A 64 -1.77 19.20 20.97
C ASN A 64 -2.84 19.02 19.86
N PRO A 65 -4.06 18.57 20.20
CA PRO A 65 -5.12 18.29 19.23
C PRO A 65 -5.72 19.56 18.60
N ILE A 66 -5.39 20.76 19.07
CA ILE A 66 -5.91 22.02 18.53
C ILE A 66 -4.94 22.65 17.53
N THR A 67 -3.64 22.29 17.58
CA THR A 67 -2.61 22.85 16.70
C THR A 67 -2.59 22.13 15.35
N PRO A 68 -2.86 22.80 14.21
CA PRO A 68 -3.06 22.12 12.92
C PRO A 68 -1.89 21.24 12.46
N HIS A 69 -0.65 21.72 12.57
CA HIS A 69 0.55 20.96 12.19
C HIS A 69 0.78 19.71 13.08
N GLN A 70 0.39 19.78 14.35
CA GLN A 70 0.50 18.65 15.28
C GLN A 70 -0.60 17.62 15.01
N ARG A 71 -1.83 18.06 14.69
CA ARG A 71 -2.90 17.18 14.18
C ARG A 71 -2.48 16.48 12.89
N LEU A 72 -1.88 17.21 11.95
CA LEU A 72 -1.34 16.63 10.72
C LEU A 72 -0.29 15.55 11.04
N THR A 73 0.62 15.83 11.97
CA THR A 73 1.63 14.86 12.43
C THR A 73 0.96 13.58 12.95
N VAL A 74 -0.06 13.71 13.81
CA VAL A 74 -0.82 12.58 14.35
C VAL A 74 -1.52 11.79 13.24
N HIS A 75 -2.17 12.50 12.32
CA HIS A 75 -2.87 11.88 11.19
C HIS A 75 -1.91 11.09 10.28
N CYS A 76 -0.84 11.73 9.83
CA CYS A 76 0.17 11.09 8.97
C CYS A 76 0.85 9.92 9.67
N ALA A 77 1.24 10.04 10.94
CA ALA A 77 1.89 8.97 11.68
C ALA A 77 0.99 7.73 11.85
N ASN A 78 -0.28 7.93 12.20
CA ASN A 78 -1.25 6.83 12.32
C ASN A 78 -1.51 6.16 10.96
N TYR A 79 -1.59 6.96 9.90
CA TYR A 79 -1.72 6.45 8.54
C TYR A 79 -0.50 5.60 8.14
N LEU A 80 0.71 6.11 8.33
CA LEU A 80 1.94 5.40 7.99
C LEU A 80 2.12 4.10 8.80
N LEU A 81 1.72 4.07 10.07
CA LEU A 81 1.71 2.84 10.87
C LEU A 81 0.78 1.77 10.28
N ARG A 82 -0.45 2.15 9.92
CA ARG A 82 -1.40 1.21 9.28
C ARG A 82 -0.88 0.71 7.94
N LYS A 83 -0.28 1.60 7.14
CA LYS A 83 0.36 1.25 5.86
C LYS A 83 1.52 0.28 6.08
N LEU A 84 2.38 0.53 7.07
CA LEU A 84 3.49 -0.34 7.44
C LEU A 84 2.98 -1.73 7.85
N ASP A 85 1.99 -1.81 8.75
CA ASP A 85 1.39 -3.06 9.20
C ASP A 85 0.86 -3.87 8.00
N PHE A 86 0.08 -3.22 7.13
CA PHE A 86 -0.50 -3.85 5.96
C PHE A 86 0.58 -4.39 5.00
N ILE A 87 1.46 -3.53 4.50
CA ILE A 87 2.46 -3.90 3.49
C ILE A 87 3.37 -5.00 3.99
N THR A 88 3.87 -4.86 5.21
CA THR A 88 4.82 -5.83 5.75
C THR A 88 4.12 -7.16 6.07
N ASN A 89 2.82 -7.16 6.39
CA ASN A 89 2.05 -8.40 6.53
C ASN A 89 1.87 -9.09 5.18
N GLN A 90 1.62 -8.33 4.10
CA GLN A 90 1.58 -8.89 2.74
C GLN A 90 2.93 -9.54 2.40
N GLN A 91 4.04 -8.82 2.56
CA GLN A 91 5.39 -9.35 2.33
C GLN A 91 5.67 -10.63 3.11
N TRP A 92 5.26 -10.68 4.38
CA TRP A 92 5.44 -11.87 5.20
C TRP A 92 4.60 -13.07 4.70
N LEU A 93 3.36 -12.84 4.29
CA LEU A 93 2.51 -13.89 3.71
C LEU A 93 3.12 -14.47 2.43
N LEU A 94 3.73 -13.62 1.60
CA LEU A 94 4.44 -14.03 0.38
C LEU A 94 5.65 -14.91 0.67
N SER A 95 6.48 -14.48 1.63
CA SER A 95 7.71 -15.20 1.99
C SER A 95 7.46 -16.61 2.57
N GLN A 96 6.21 -16.95 2.92
CA GLN A 96 5.89 -18.23 3.55
C GLN A 96 5.56 -19.37 2.56
N GLU A 97 5.58 -19.13 1.23
CA GLU A 97 5.48 -20.10 0.10
C GLU A 97 4.30 -21.11 0.10
N ARG A 98 3.55 -21.27 1.19
CA ARG A 98 2.50 -22.29 1.35
C ARG A 98 1.13 -21.63 1.27
N GLU A 99 0.43 -21.83 0.14
CA GLU A 99 -0.94 -21.34 -0.11
C GLU A 99 -1.12 -19.81 -0.02
N VAL A 100 -0.13 -19.11 -0.58
CA VAL A 100 -0.04 -17.64 -0.62
C VAL A 100 -1.32 -17.00 -1.18
N ASN A 101 -1.84 -17.54 -2.29
CA ASN A 101 -3.05 -17.02 -2.96
C ASN A 101 -4.28 -17.00 -2.04
N ASP A 102 -4.55 -18.07 -1.31
CA ASP A 102 -5.76 -18.14 -0.48
C ASP A 102 -5.67 -17.26 0.76
N SER A 103 -4.46 -17.04 1.28
CA SER A 103 -4.24 -16.16 2.44
C SER A 103 -4.35 -14.67 2.10
N LEU A 104 -3.90 -14.29 0.91
CA LEU A 104 -3.96 -12.92 0.43
C LEU A 104 -5.33 -12.58 -0.12
N LEU A 105 -6.00 -13.51 -0.80
CA LEU A 105 -7.34 -13.32 -1.30
C LEU A 105 -8.43 -13.48 -0.22
N ARG A 106 -8.11 -13.30 1.06
CA ARG A 106 -9.14 -13.27 2.12
C ARG A 106 -9.84 -11.94 2.15
N GLU A 107 -11.14 -11.98 2.44
CA GLU A 107 -11.96 -10.78 2.66
C GLU A 107 -11.40 -9.91 3.78
N GLU A 108 -10.85 -10.50 4.85
CA GLU A 108 -10.20 -9.77 5.95
C GLU A 108 -9.02 -8.92 5.46
N THR A 109 -8.22 -9.45 4.52
CA THR A 109 -7.08 -8.74 3.94
C THR A 109 -7.55 -7.60 3.03
N LEU A 110 -8.64 -7.82 2.26
CA LEU A 110 -9.30 -6.75 1.51
C LEU A 110 -9.82 -5.66 2.45
N VAL A 111 -10.52 -6.00 3.53
CA VAL A 111 -11.02 -5.03 4.52
C VAL A 111 -9.89 -4.20 5.10
N ALA A 112 -8.78 -4.83 5.49
CA ALA A 112 -7.60 -4.12 6.00
C ALA A 112 -6.99 -3.17 4.96
N ALA A 113 -6.94 -3.57 3.69
CA ALA A 113 -6.49 -2.69 2.59
C ALA A 113 -7.42 -1.48 2.44
N LEU A 114 -8.73 -1.72 2.44
CA LEU A 114 -9.75 -0.67 2.33
C LEU A 114 -9.71 0.29 3.51
N ASP A 115 -9.46 -0.19 4.73
CA ASP A 115 -9.28 0.67 5.90
C ASP A 115 -8.06 1.60 5.74
N VAL A 116 -6.98 1.14 5.10
CA VAL A 116 -5.81 2.01 4.81
C VAL A 116 -6.14 3.05 3.76
N LEU A 117 -6.86 2.67 2.69
CA LEU A 117 -7.26 3.58 1.62
C LEU A 117 -8.23 4.65 2.14
N GLU A 118 -9.25 4.22 2.87
CA GLU A 118 -10.33 5.08 3.35
C GLU A 118 -9.90 6.04 4.46
N VAL A 119 -8.92 5.70 5.30
CA VAL A 119 -8.42 6.61 6.34
C VAL A 119 -7.95 7.96 5.78
N ARG A 120 -7.54 8.00 4.51
CA ARG A 120 -7.09 9.21 3.84
C ARG A 120 -8.21 10.00 3.16
N THR A 121 -9.24 9.29 2.68
CA THR A 121 -10.41 9.86 1.98
C THR A 121 -11.55 10.19 2.95
N ALA A 122 -11.56 9.59 4.14
CA ALA A 122 -12.56 9.81 5.18
C ALA A 122 -12.36 11.16 5.86
N GLY A 123 -13.03 12.16 5.29
CA GLY A 123 -13.26 13.44 5.93
C GLY A 123 -12.12 14.41 5.69
N ASP A 124 -12.32 15.35 4.78
CA ASP A 124 -11.62 16.62 4.79
C ASP A 124 -11.97 17.32 6.12
N ASP A 125 -11.25 16.94 7.16
CA ASP A 125 -11.13 17.72 8.38
C ASP A 125 -10.82 19.16 7.93
N PRO A 126 -11.73 20.13 8.12
CA PRO A 126 -11.54 21.46 7.59
C PRO A 126 -10.24 22.09 8.08
N PHE A 127 -9.74 21.64 9.23
CA PHE A 127 -8.45 22.06 9.80
C PHE A 127 -7.23 21.53 9.04
N LEU A 128 -7.38 20.41 8.33
CA LEU A 128 -6.34 19.78 7.51
C LEU A 128 -6.46 20.08 6.02
N ALA A 129 -7.52 20.77 5.58
CA ALA A 129 -7.73 21.13 4.17
C ALA A 129 -6.53 21.90 3.57
N GLN A 130 -5.92 22.81 4.35
CA GLN A 130 -4.71 23.55 3.97
C GLN A 130 -3.48 22.65 3.76
N PHE A 131 -3.51 21.42 4.28
CA PHE A 131 -2.47 20.40 4.14
C PHE A 131 -2.89 19.27 3.19
N SER A 132 -3.86 19.51 2.31
CA SER A 132 -4.23 18.55 1.26
C SER A 132 -3.04 18.11 0.40
N TRP A 133 -2.01 18.96 0.27
CA TRP A 133 -0.74 18.60 -0.35
C TRP A 133 -0.02 17.43 0.34
N ALA A 134 -0.24 17.17 1.63
CA ALA A 134 0.37 16.04 2.33
C ALA A 134 -0.23 14.70 1.86
N LYS A 135 -1.47 14.71 1.36
CA LYS A 135 -2.03 13.58 0.60
C LYS A 135 -1.24 13.37 -0.72
N LYS A 136 -0.68 14.46 -1.25
CA LYS A 136 0.24 14.53 -2.40
C LYS A 136 1.45 13.60 -2.29
N VAL A 137 2.12 13.70 -1.14
CA VAL A 137 3.52 13.28 -0.96
C VAL A 137 3.67 11.78 -0.67
N HIS A 138 2.60 11.10 -0.25
CA HIS A 138 2.66 9.66 0.08
C HIS A 138 1.64 8.87 -0.75
N PRO A 139 1.89 8.58 -2.04
CA PRO A 139 0.98 7.79 -2.87
C PRO A 139 0.50 6.51 -2.20
N GLN A 140 -0.74 6.10 -2.46
CA GLN A 140 -1.26 4.82 -1.95
C GLN A 140 -1.01 3.65 -2.91
N TYR A 141 0.01 3.75 -3.76
CA TYR A 141 0.23 2.85 -4.90
C TYR A 141 0.10 1.36 -4.55
N HIS A 142 0.80 0.89 -3.51
CA HIS A 142 0.84 -0.51 -3.12
C HIS A 142 -0.51 -1.07 -2.71
N VAL A 143 -1.25 -0.28 -1.93
CA VAL A 143 -2.55 -0.70 -1.40
C VAL A 143 -3.59 -0.66 -2.52
N THR A 144 -3.57 0.39 -3.36
CA THR A 144 -4.41 0.49 -4.56
C THR A 144 -4.16 -0.67 -5.53
N LEU A 145 -2.88 -1.02 -5.75
CA LEU A 145 -2.50 -2.14 -6.60
C LEU A 145 -3.06 -3.46 -6.05
N TYR A 146 -2.88 -3.72 -4.75
CA TYR A 146 -3.42 -4.91 -4.10
C TYR A 146 -4.95 -4.99 -4.26
N VAL A 147 -5.68 -3.90 -4.05
CA VAL A 147 -7.15 -3.89 -4.19
C VAL A 147 -7.57 -4.17 -5.63
N LEU A 148 -6.89 -3.55 -6.61
CA LEU A 148 -7.16 -3.82 -8.04
C LEU A 148 -6.86 -5.26 -8.43
N TRP A 149 -5.76 -5.83 -7.94
CA TRP A 149 -5.43 -7.23 -8.12
C TRP A 149 -6.51 -8.13 -7.50
N TYR A 150 -6.93 -7.85 -6.26
CA TYR A 150 -8.01 -8.58 -5.60
C TYR A 150 -9.28 -8.57 -6.45
N LEU A 151 -9.68 -7.41 -6.98
CA LEU A 151 -10.86 -7.30 -7.84
C LEU A 151 -10.72 -8.04 -9.17
N CYS A 152 -9.51 -8.13 -9.73
CA CYS A 152 -9.26 -8.93 -10.93
C CYS A 152 -9.38 -10.43 -10.67
N THR A 153 -9.05 -10.89 -9.46
CA THR A 153 -9.06 -12.32 -9.10
C THR A 153 -10.38 -12.76 -8.46
N LYS A 154 -11.00 -11.90 -7.64
CA LYS A 154 -12.27 -12.10 -6.95
C LYS A 154 -13.20 -10.90 -7.22
N PRO A 155 -13.79 -10.83 -8.42
CA PRO A 155 -14.66 -9.72 -8.82
C PRO A 155 -16.03 -9.70 -8.12
N GLN A 156 -16.34 -10.71 -7.30
CA GLN A 156 -17.56 -10.80 -6.50
C GLN A 156 -17.21 -11.02 -5.03
N GLY A 157 -17.97 -10.40 -4.13
CA GLY A 157 -17.75 -10.49 -2.69
C GLY A 157 -18.49 -9.39 -1.93
N PRO A 158 -18.63 -9.52 -0.60
CA PRO A 158 -19.37 -8.56 0.24
C PRO A 158 -18.76 -7.15 0.25
N HIS A 159 -17.45 -7.03 -0.01
CA HIS A 159 -16.72 -5.77 0.05
C HIS A 159 -16.33 -5.19 -1.32
N VAL A 160 -16.73 -5.81 -2.43
CA VAL A 160 -16.39 -5.36 -3.79
C VAL A 160 -16.91 -3.94 -4.07
N GLU A 161 -18.14 -3.62 -3.70
CA GLU A 161 -18.71 -2.27 -3.89
C GLU A 161 -18.02 -1.22 -3.01
N ARG A 162 -17.52 -1.61 -1.83
CA ARG A 162 -16.70 -0.74 -0.99
C ARG A 162 -15.35 -0.47 -1.67
N ALA A 163 -14.74 -1.50 -2.26
CA ALA A 163 -13.49 -1.38 -2.99
C ALA A 163 -13.60 -0.45 -4.21
N TRP A 164 -14.67 -0.58 -5.00
CA TRP A 164 -14.89 0.33 -6.13
C TRP A 164 -15.02 1.79 -5.69
N ARG A 165 -15.82 2.07 -4.65
CA ARG A 165 -15.94 3.44 -4.11
C ARG A 165 -14.60 4.01 -3.66
N ALA A 166 -13.78 3.22 -2.96
CA ALA A 166 -12.46 3.66 -2.53
C ALA A 166 -11.54 3.95 -3.74
N LEU A 167 -11.55 3.09 -4.76
CA LEU A 167 -10.76 3.28 -5.98
C LEU A 167 -11.23 4.49 -6.79
N ASP A 168 -12.53 4.76 -6.85
CA ASP A 168 -13.06 5.94 -7.52
C ASP A 168 -12.53 7.22 -6.86
N CYS A 169 -12.64 7.33 -5.53
CA CYS A 169 -12.07 8.46 -4.79
C CYS A 169 -10.56 8.62 -5.04
N ILE A 170 -9.77 7.54 -4.99
CA ILE A 170 -8.32 7.62 -5.22
C ILE A 170 -7.99 8.06 -6.64
N PHE A 171 -8.70 7.54 -7.65
CA PHE A 171 -8.41 7.90 -9.03
C PHE A 171 -8.84 9.33 -9.36
N GLU A 172 -9.93 9.82 -8.75
CA GLU A 172 -10.39 11.20 -8.85
C GLU A 172 -9.46 12.18 -8.12
N GLU A 173 -9.03 11.86 -6.90
CA GLU A 173 -8.27 12.77 -6.03
C GLU A 173 -6.74 12.70 -6.27
N GLU A 174 -6.20 11.49 -6.42
CA GLU A 174 -4.74 11.25 -6.44
C GLU A 174 -4.18 10.99 -7.84
N MET A 175 -4.96 10.41 -8.76
CA MET A 175 -4.48 10.06 -10.11
C MET A 175 -4.99 10.98 -11.24
N ALA A 176 -5.83 11.97 -10.93
CA ALA A 176 -6.21 13.03 -11.86
C ALA A 176 -5.07 14.04 -12.11
N PHE A 177 -4.07 14.07 -11.24
CA PHE A 177 -2.86 14.86 -11.42
C PHE A 177 -1.73 13.93 -11.84
N ASP A 178 -1.00 14.29 -12.91
CA ASP A 178 0.32 13.73 -13.18
C ASP A 178 1.12 13.88 -11.89
N PHE A 179 1.31 12.74 -11.23
CA PHE A 179 1.83 12.65 -9.88
C PHE A 179 3.09 13.50 -9.80
N ILE A 180 3.18 14.42 -8.84
CA ILE A 180 4.38 15.26 -8.63
C ILE A 180 5.52 14.32 -8.20
N GLY A 181 6.19 13.70 -9.18
CA GLY A 181 7.25 12.71 -8.98
C GLY A 181 7.04 11.36 -9.70
N CYS A 182 5.83 10.81 -9.80
CA CYS A 182 5.64 9.51 -10.50
C CYS A 182 5.49 9.67 -12.02
N THR A 183 6.49 10.25 -12.69
CA THR A 183 6.69 10.04 -14.12
C THR A 183 7.16 8.60 -14.34
N GLY A 184 6.27 7.66 -14.68
CA GLY A 184 6.70 6.27 -14.87
C GLY A 184 5.59 5.22 -15.07
N ALA A 185 5.99 3.95 -15.02
CA ALA A 185 5.12 2.79 -15.28
C ALA A 185 4.03 2.55 -14.22
N LYS A 186 4.18 3.10 -13.01
CA LYS A 186 3.24 2.93 -11.88
C LYS A 186 1.80 3.38 -12.24
N PRO A 187 1.53 4.65 -12.58
CA PRO A 187 0.18 5.08 -12.97
C PRO A 187 -0.36 4.34 -14.20
N VAL A 188 0.51 3.92 -15.13
CA VAL A 188 0.12 3.12 -16.30
C VAL A 188 -0.40 1.74 -15.86
N LEU A 189 0.31 1.07 -14.95
CA LEU A 189 -0.11 -0.24 -14.42
C LEU A 189 -1.44 -0.16 -13.67
N LEU A 190 -1.62 0.85 -12.80
CA LEU A 190 -2.88 1.03 -12.08
C LEU A 190 -4.04 1.27 -13.05
N LYS A 191 -3.84 2.09 -14.09
CA LYS A 191 -4.83 2.30 -15.14
C LYS A 191 -5.16 1.00 -15.89
N ALA A 192 -4.14 0.22 -16.26
CA ALA A 192 -4.33 -1.05 -16.96
C ALA A 192 -5.10 -2.07 -16.10
N LEU A 193 -4.73 -2.24 -14.84
CA LEU A 193 -5.42 -3.15 -13.91
C LEU A 193 -6.85 -2.69 -13.61
N ARG A 194 -7.07 -1.38 -13.50
CA ARG A 194 -8.43 -0.83 -13.38
C ARG A 194 -9.29 -1.18 -14.59
N THR A 195 -8.80 -0.95 -15.81
CA THR A 195 -9.51 -1.33 -17.04
C THR A 195 -9.84 -2.81 -17.09
N LYS A 196 -8.90 -3.68 -16.66
CA LYS A 196 -9.13 -5.13 -16.55
C LYS A 196 -10.25 -5.45 -15.55
N ALA A 197 -10.16 -4.92 -14.33
CA ALA A 197 -11.18 -5.13 -13.30
C ALA A 197 -12.57 -4.62 -13.73
N GLU A 198 -12.64 -3.49 -14.43
CA GLU A 198 -13.90 -2.95 -14.97
C GLU A 198 -14.49 -3.85 -16.06
N THR A 199 -13.65 -4.41 -16.92
CA THR A 199 -14.07 -5.35 -17.97
C THR A 199 -14.65 -6.62 -17.38
N LEU A 200 -14.00 -7.17 -16.35
CA LEU A 200 -14.48 -8.34 -15.61
C LEU A 200 -15.79 -8.05 -14.87
N ARG A 201 -15.93 -6.86 -14.26
CA ARG A 201 -17.19 -6.47 -13.62
C ARG A 201 -18.34 -6.41 -14.63
N LYS A 202 -18.10 -5.82 -15.81
CA LYS A 202 -19.10 -5.71 -16.89
C LYS A 202 -19.49 -7.07 -17.45
N SER A 203 -18.53 -7.98 -17.68
CA SER A 203 -18.84 -9.32 -18.20
C SER A 203 -19.71 -10.14 -17.24
N LEU A 204 -19.53 -9.96 -15.93
CA LEU A 204 -20.35 -10.61 -14.90
C LEU A 204 -21.73 -9.99 -14.74
N SER A 205 -21.89 -8.72 -15.11
CA SER A 205 -23.17 -7.99 -15.04
C SER A 205 -24.02 -8.19 -16.31
N ALA A 206 -23.44 -8.77 -17.37
CA ALA A 206 -24.16 -9.07 -18.60
C ALA A 206 -25.09 -10.29 -18.40
N PRO A 207 -26.35 -10.24 -18.87
CA PRO A 207 -27.24 -11.39 -18.84
C PRO A 207 -26.64 -12.54 -19.65
N THR A 208 -26.45 -13.69 -19.02
CA THR A 208 -25.66 -14.84 -19.47
C THR A 208 -25.89 -15.24 -20.93
N ALA A 209 -24.83 -15.18 -21.75
CA ALA A 209 -24.66 -16.06 -22.89
C ALA A 209 -23.46 -16.99 -22.63
N ARG A 210 -23.80 -18.18 -22.12
CA ARG A 210 -23.04 -19.44 -22.05
C ARG A 210 -21.76 -19.48 -21.22
N ALA A 211 -21.80 -20.46 -20.32
CA ALA A 211 -20.67 -21.06 -19.64
C ALA A 211 -19.55 -21.44 -20.61
N GLY A 212 -18.39 -20.84 -20.41
CA GLY A 212 -17.09 -21.41 -20.71
C GLY A 212 -16.24 -21.16 -19.49
N SER A 213 -15.79 -22.24 -18.83
CA SER A 213 -14.72 -22.16 -17.84
C SER A 213 -13.52 -21.56 -18.55
N THR A 214 -13.28 -20.26 -18.38
CA THR A 214 -12.04 -19.64 -18.81
C THR A 214 -11.04 -20.06 -17.75
N ASP A 215 -10.19 -21.02 -18.09
CA ASP A 215 -9.04 -21.36 -17.27
C ASP A 215 -8.33 -20.07 -16.91
N LEU A 216 -8.19 -19.85 -15.60
CA LEU A 216 -7.47 -18.72 -15.03
C LEU A 216 -6.03 -18.83 -15.51
N GLU A 217 -5.69 -18.12 -16.58
CA GLU A 217 -4.30 -17.96 -16.97
C GLU A 217 -3.55 -17.42 -15.76
N HIS A 218 -2.59 -18.23 -15.33
CA HIS A 218 -1.68 -17.99 -14.24
C HIS A 218 -1.00 -16.66 -14.51
N ILE A 219 -1.41 -15.62 -13.77
CA ILE A 219 -0.64 -14.37 -13.72
C ILE A 219 0.75 -14.79 -13.25
N ASP A 220 1.76 -14.63 -14.11
CA ASP A 220 3.16 -14.75 -13.72
C ASP A 220 3.33 -13.95 -12.42
N ASP A 221 3.64 -14.70 -11.36
CA ASP A 221 3.57 -14.34 -9.95
C ASP A 221 3.44 -12.82 -9.67
N PRO A 222 2.21 -12.29 -9.46
CA PRO A 222 1.97 -10.87 -9.20
C PRO A 222 2.67 -10.40 -7.91
N PHE A 223 3.23 -11.32 -7.13
CA PHE A 223 3.90 -11.07 -5.89
C PHE A 223 5.41 -10.86 -5.98
N LYS A 224 6.04 -11.15 -7.12
CA LYS A 224 7.42 -10.70 -7.40
C LYS A 224 7.57 -9.18 -7.26
N PHE A 225 6.48 -8.43 -7.47
CA PHE A 225 6.46 -6.99 -7.24
C PHE A 225 6.62 -6.60 -5.76
N ILE A 226 6.07 -7.40 -4.84
CA ILE A 226 6.07 -7.09 -3.41
C ILE A 226 7.37 -7.56 -2.74
N GLU A 227 8.02 -8.60 -3.27
CA GLU A 227 9.31 -9.14 -2.79
C GLU A 227 10.49 -8.16 -2.93
N GLY A 228 10.48 -7.29 -3.95
CA GLY A 228 11.54 -6.31 -4.18
C GLY A 228 11.34 -4.95 -3.50
N PHE A 229 10.35 -4.81 -2.61
CA PHE A 229 9.82 -3.49 -2.27
C PHE A 229 10.35 -2.89 -0.94
N ASP A 230 10.86 -1.66 -1.03
CA ASP A 230 11.31 -0.85 0.12
C ASP A 230 10.29 0.26 0.46
N PHE A 231 9.91 0.34 1.73
CA PHE A 231 9.03 1.39 2.27
C PHE A 231 9.65 2.79 2.13
N ASP A 232 10.98 2.88 2.10
CA ASP A 232 11.73 4.14 1.96
C ASP A 232 11.81 4.66 0.50
N ASP A 233 11.46 3.83 -0.48
CA ASP A 233 11.49 4.20 -1.92
C ASP A 233 10.34 5.16 -2.31
N GLU A 234 9.41 5.43 -1.38
CA GLU A 234 8.45 6.52 -1.50
C GLU A 234 8.95 7.85 -0.88
N VAL A 235 10.06 7.84 -0.13
CA VAL A 235 10.56 9.02 0.61
C VAL A 235 11.89 9.53 0.06
N LEU A 236 12.69 8.69 -0.59
CA LEU A 236 13.96 9.08 -1.22
C LEU A 236 14.10 8.34 -2.57
N GLU A 237 13.65 8.94 -3.67
CA GLU A 237 14.05 8.50 -5.00
C GLU A 237 15.56 8.72 -5.17
N ASP A 238 16.32 7.63 -5.29
CA ASP A 238 17.26 7.43 -6.41
C ASP A 238 17.92 6.05 -6.32
N GLY A 239 17.34 5.09 -7.04
CA GLY A 239 18.10 4.06 -7.75
C GLY A 239 18.11 2.64 -7.18
N VAL A 240 17.12 1.81 -7.55
CA VAL A 240 17.31 0.35 -7.76
C VAL A 240 16.48 -0.15 -8.96
N SER A 241 17.00 -1.21 -9.60
CA SER A 241 16.88 -1.68 -10.99
C SER A 241 15.49 -2.09 -11.53
N TRP A 242 15.22 -1.66 -12.77
CA TRP A 242 13.98 -1.74 -13.55
C TRP A 242 13.80 -2.98 -14.44
N SER A 243 14.68 -3.99 -14.34
CA SER A 243 14.76 -5.07 -15.34
C SER A 243 13.73 -6.20 -15.19
N SER A 244 13.02 -6.33 -14.06
CA SER A 244 11.98 -7.36 -13.88
C SER A 244 10.62 -6.98 -14.49
N TRP A 245 10.41 -5.70 -14.80
CA TRP A 245 9.10 -5.12 -15.14
C TRP A 245 8.74 -5.11 -16.62
N THR A 246 9.74 -5.02 -17.50
CA THR A 246 9.52 -5.05 -18.95
C THR A 246 8.97 -6.40 -19.41
N SER A 247 9.30 -7.48 -18.70
CA SER A 247 8.78 -8.83 -18.99
C SER A 247 7.26 -8.96 -18.74
N LEU A 248 6.73 -8.28 -17.72
CA LEU A 248 5.28 -8.27 -17.43
C LEU A 248 4.48 -7.42 -18.43
N LEU A 249 5.04 -6.30 -18.88
CA LEU A 249 4.43 -5.47 -19.92
C LEU A 249 4.44 -6.15 -21.30
N GLN A 250 5.45 -6.97 -21.59
CA GLN A 250 5.49 -7.79 -22.81
C GLN A 250 4.43 -8.88 -22.82
N GLY A 251 4.10 -9.49 -21.67
CA GLY A 251 2.99 -10.44 -21.54
C GLY A 251 1.62 -9.80 -21.80
N LEU A 252 1.41 -8.57 -21.32
CA LEU A 252 0.15 -7.85 -21.52
C LEU A 252 -0.05 -7.30 -22.95
N GLN A 253 1.04 -7.15 -23.73
CA GLN A 253 0.98 -6.75 -25.15
C GLN A 253 0.82 -7.93 -26.12
N ALA A 254 1.02 -9.18 -25.67
CA ALA A 254 1.02 -10.35 -26.54
C ALA A 254 -0.40 -10.79 -26.98
N ASP A 255 -1.47 -10.29 -26.36
CA ASP A 255 -2.84 -10.55 -26.78
C ASP A 255 -3.36 -9.47 -27.75
N HIS A 256 -2.86 -9.53 -28.99
CA HIS A 256 -3.60 -9.04 -30.14
C HIS A 256 -4.00 -10.23 -31.01
N PRO A 257 -5.30 -10.41 -31.32
CA PRO A 257 -5.73 -11.55 -32.11
C PRO A 257 -5.19 -11.43 -33.53
N LEU A 258 -4.51 -12.50 -33.95
CA LEU A 258 -4.33 -12.86 -35.35
C LEU A 258 -5.70 -12.85 -36.04
N PHE A 259 -5.95 -11.84 -36.86
CA PHE A 259 -6.87 -11.94 -37.98
C PHE A 259 -6.07 -11.75 -39.28
N GLN A 260 -6.34 -12.68 -40.20
CA GLN A 260 -5.71 -12.92 -41.50
C GLN A 260 -5.61 -11.70 -42.41
#